data_AF-A0A5U1EGV1-F1
#
_entry.id   AF-A0A5U1EGV1-F1
#
_cell.length_a   1.000
_cell.length_b   1.000
_cell.length_c   1.000
_cell.angle_alpha   90.00
_cell.angle_beta   90.00
_cell.angle_gamma   90.00
#
_symmetry.space_group_name_H-M   'P 1'
#
loop_
_entity.id
_entity.type
_entity.pdbx_description
1 polymer ?
#
loop_
_entity_poly.entity_id
_entity_poly.type
_entity_poly.pdbx_seq_one_letter_code
_entity_poly.pdbx_strand_id
1 'polypeptide(L)'
;MSYANYPLVKLQGRNYLLSIYPAWHTRLFPESKLHNESAGIIADISHTNSIEKVYLTKMHGVASLKPGDNLLIYRTSDGQGPARFRSVATSVCVVQEIKDIHDFSTYEEFKNYCGPYSVFDEDELQ
;
A
#
# COMPACT_ATOMS: atom_id res chain seq x y z
N MET A 1 17.81 -24.13 4.32
CA MET A 1 17.61 -23.00 5.23
C MET A 1 16.69 -22.01 4.56
N SER A 2 15.46 -21.86 5.07
CA SER A 2 14.50 -20.87 4.61
C SER A 2 14.84 -19.54 5.27
N TYR A 3 15.19 -18.51 4.51
CA TYR A 3 15.32 -17.17 5.08
C TYR A 3 13.93 -16.72 5.55
N ALA A 4 13.75 -16.67 6.87
CA ALA A 4 12.47 -16.40 7.52
C ALA A 4 12.12 -14.90 7.55
N ASN A 5 13.06 -14.02 7.23
CA ASN A 5 12.90 -12.57 7.40
C ASN A 5 13.45 -11.82 6.19
N TYR A 6 12.68 -10.81 5.76
CA TYR A 6 12.80 -9.96 4.56
C TYR A 6 12.00 -10.45 3.34
N PRO A 7 11.18 -9.58 2.69
CA PRO A 7 10.31 -10.00 1.58
C PRO A 7 11.13 -10.62 0.45
N LEU A 8 10.93 -11.92 0.25
CA LEU A 8 11.53 -12.65 -0.85
C LEU A 8 10.62 -12.55 -2.07
N VAL A 9 10.98 -11.68 -3.00
CA VAL A 9 10.24 -11.53 -4.27
C VAL A 9 10.55 -12.71 -5.19
N LYS A 10 9.59 -13.63 -5.33
CA LYS A 10 9.71 -14.78 -6.24
C LYS A 10 9.32 -14.36 -7.66
N LEU A 11 10.30 -14.11 -8.53
CA LEU A 11 10.04 -13.64 -9.91
C LEU A 11 9.13 -14.59 -10.73
N GLN A 12 9.27 -15.91 -10.53
CA GLN A 12 8.42 -16.94 -11.15
C GLN A 12 7.23 -17.32 -10.26
N GLY A 13 6.64 -16.31 -9.60
CA GLY A 13 5.50 -16.45 -8.68
C GLY A 13 4.22 -15.84 -9.22
N ARG A 14 3.24 -15.73 -8.33
CA ARG A 14 2.00 -14.99 -8.59
C ARG A 14 2.28 -13.49 -8.43
N ASN A 15 2.34 -12.80 -9.56
CA ASN A 15 2.71 -11.40 -9.64
C ASN A 15 1.50 -10.57 -10.08
N TYR A 16 1.21 -9.49 -9.36
CA TYR A 16 0.08 -8.62 -9.63
C TYR A 16 0.51 -7.15 -9.68
N LEU A 17 -0.25 -6.34 -10.40
CA LEU A 17 -0.13 -4.89 -10.38
C LEU A 17 -1.22 -4.34 -9.45
N LEU A 18 -0.84 -3.55 -8.45
CA LEU A 18 -1.79 -2.89 -7.56
C LEU A 18 -1.75 -1.38 -7.78
N SER A 19 -2.87 -0.83 -8.24
CA SER A 19 -2.98 0.61 -8.49
C SER A 19 -3.20 1.41 -7.20
N ILE A 20 -2.57 2.56 -7.08
CA ILE A 20 -2.78 3.52 -6.00
C ILE A 20 -2.86 4.94 -6.57
N TYR A 21 -3.79 5.73 -6.05
CA TYR A 21 -3.93 7.12 -6.48
C TYR A 21 -2.78 7.98 -5.94
N PRO A 22 -2.33 9.00 -6.70
CA PRO A 22 -1.30 9.95 -6.29
C PRO A 22 -1.49 10.53 -4.89
N ALA A 23 -2.73 10.87 -4.51
CA ALA A 23 -3.04 11.47 -3.22
C ALA A 23 -2.66 10.58 -2.01
N TRP A 24 -2.62 9.26 -2.20
CA TRP A 24 -2.32 8.28 -1.15
C TRP A 24 -0.94 7.66 -1.31
N HIS A 25 -0.37 7.71 -2.52
CA HIS A 25 0.89 7.02 -2.84
C HIS A 25 2.05 7.51 -2.00
N THR A 26 2.35 8.81 -2.01
CA THR A 26 3.48 9.36 -1.24
C THR A 26 3.26 9.23 0.27
N ARG A 27 2.00 9.27 0.75
CA ARG A 27 1.67 9.03 2.16
C ARG A 27 2.04 7.61 2.59
N LEU A 28 1.73 6.60 1.76
CA LEU A 28 2.00 5.19 2.10
C LEU A 28 3.44 4.78 1.82
N PHE A 29 4.00 5.28 0.71
CA PHE A 29 5.31 4.96 0.16
C PHE A 29 6.17 6.22 0.05
N PRO A 30 6.50 6.87 1.18
CA PRO A 30 7.30 8.10 1.22
C PRO A 30 8.69 7.91 0.60
N GLU A 31 9.29 6.74 0.78
CA GLU A 31 10.58 6.35 0.18
C GLU A 31 10.53 6.24 -1.35
N SER A 32 9.33 6.12 -1.92
CA SER A 32 9.12 6.02 -3.37
C SER A 32 8.52 7.29 -3.96
N LYS A 33 8.60 8.41 -3.23
CA LYS A 33 8.14 9.73 -3.66
C LYS A 33 8.80 10.17 -4.97
N LEU A 34 8.01 10.79 -5.84
CA LEU A 34 8.51 11.38 -7.07
C LEU A 34 9.14 12.77 -6.83
N HIS A 35 10.15 13.13 -7.62
CA HIS A 35 10.87 14.39 -7.46
C HIS A 35 9.99 15.64 -7.66
N ASN A 36 8.87 15.50 -8.37
CA ASN A 36 7.91 16.58 -8.64
C ASN A 36 6.81 16.67 -7.58
N GLU A 37 6.87 15.89 -6.50
CA GLU A 37 5.91 15.93 -5.39
C GLU A 37 6.45 16.81 -4.25
N SER A 38 5.55 17.46 -3.50
CA SER A 38 5.93 18.35 -2.39
C SER A 38 6.53 17.57 -1.21
N ALA A 39 7.56 18.12 -0.56
CA ALA A 39 8.15 17.54 0.65
C ALA A 39 7.23 17.61 1.87
N GLY A 40 6.29 18.55 1.88
CA GLY A 40 5.32 18.71 2.99
C GLY A 40 4.29 17.59 3.10
N ILE A 41 4.27 16.62 2.17
CA ILE A 41 3.40 15.44 2.22
C ILE A 41 3.95 14.39 3.20
N ILE A 42 5.25 14.40 3.47
CA ILE A 42 5.90 13.43 4.35
C ILE A 42 5.76 13.93 5.78
N ALA A 43 4.80 13.36 6.51
CA ALA A 43 4.72 13.48 7.96
C ALA A 43 5.58 12.37 8.59
N ASP A 44 6.29 12.71 9.67
CA ASP A 44 7.06 11.75 10.46
C ASP A 44 6.12 10.97 11.38
N ILE A 45 5.46 9.97 10.81
CA ILE A 45 4.46 9.11 11.46
C ILE A 45 4.79 7.64 11.23
N SER A 46 4.34 6.76 12.12
CA SER A 46 4.80 5.36 12.21
C SER A 46 4.67 4.58 10.90
N HIS A 47 3.61 4.81 10.12
CA HIS A 47 3.42 4.12 8.86
C HIS A 47 4.40 4.58 7.77
N THR A 48 4.93 5.81 7.83
CA THR A 48 5.94 6.33 6.89
C THR A 48 7.21 5.48 6.94
N ASN A 49 7.67 5.17 8.17
CA ASN A 49 8.97 4.53 8.43
C ASN A 49 8.89 3.00 8.60
N SER A 50 7.69 2.41 8.68
CA SER A 50 7.53 0.96 8.74
C SER A 50 7.71 0.32 7.36
N ILE A 51 8.31 -0.88 7.33
CA ILE A 51 8.34 -1.75 6.13
C ILE A 51 6.96 -2.36 5.88
N GLU A 52 6.17 -2.52 6.94
CA GLU A 52 4.79 -3.02 6.87
C GLU A 52 3.82 -1.88 6.57
N LYS A 53 2.90 -2.16 5.64
CA LYS A 53 1.94 -1.21 5.09
C LYS A 53 0.57 -1.85 5.07
N VAL A 54 -0.43 -1.19 5.63
CA VAL A 54 -1.84 -1.62 5.52
C VAL A 54 -2.48 -0.87 4.36
N TYR A 55 -2.85 -1.62 3.33
CA TYR A 55 -3.54 -1.10 2.15
C TYR A 55 -5.03 -1.43 2.24
N LEU A 56 -5.86 -0.41 2.48
CA LEU A 56 -7.31 -0.55 2.53
C LEU A 56 -7.94 -0.34 1.15
N THR A 57 -8.88 -1.21 0.78
CA THR A 57 -9.57 -1.10 -0.51
C THR A 57 -10.88 -1.85 -0.55
N LYS A 58 -11.75 -1.42 -1.48
CA LYS A 58 -12.98 -2.11 -1.88
C LYS A 58 -12.91 -2.59 -3.35
N MET A 59 -11.72 -2.61 -3.95
CA MET A 59 -11.58 -3.01 -5.34
C MET A 59 -11.92 -4.50 -5.53
N HIS A 60 -12.44 -4.85 -6.71
CA HIS A 60 -12.67 -6.26 -7.03
C HIS A 60 -11.35 -6.99 -7.30
N GLY A 61 -11.31 -8.28 -6.99
CA GLY A 61 -10.17 -9.14 -7.28
C GLY A 61 -9.12 -9.24 -6.17
N VAL A 62 -9.03 -8.28 -5.24
CA VAL A 62 -8.05 -8.38 -4.13
C VAL A 62 -8.33 -9.54 -3.18
N ALA A 63 -9.59 -9.98 -3.07
CA ALA A 63 -9.96 -11.18 -2.32
C ALA A 63 -9.32 -12.47 -2.88
N SER A 64 -8.78 -12.45 -4.11
CA SER A 64 -8.05 -13.58 -4.69
C SER A 64 -6.55 -13.61 -4.34
N LEU A 65 -6.04 -12.51 -3.76
CA LEU A 65 -4.67 -12.45 -3.27
C LEU A 65 -4.48 -13.42 -2.10
N LYS A 66 -3.26 -13.91 -1.96
CA LYS A 66 -2.85 -14.80 -0.88
C LYS A 66 -1.52 -14.33 -0.30
N PRO A 67 -1.23 -14.65 0.97
CA PRO A 67 0.10 -14.45 1.53
C PRO A 67 1.20 -15.00 0.62
N GLY A 68 2.23 -14.20 0.38
CA GLY A 68 3.34 -14.52 -0.52
C GLY A 68 3.16 -14.10 -1.98
N ASP A 69 1.99 -13.59 -2.39
CA ASP A 69 1.82 -13.00 -3.72
C ASP A 69 2.64 -11.69 -3.82
N ASN A 70 3.27 -11.46 -4.98
CA ASN A 70 4.03 -10.24 -5.22
C ASN A 70 3.13 -9.14 -5.78
N LEU A 71 3.30 -7.92 -5.28
CA LEU A 71 2.59 -6.73 -5.75
C LEU A 71 3.60 -5.71 -6.28
N LEU A 72 3.41 -5.29 -7.54
CA LEU A 72 4.04 -4.10 -8.07
C LEU A 72 3.09 -2.93 -7.87
N ILE A 73 3.50 -1.96 -7.08
CA ILE A 73 2.72 -0.76 -6.79
C ILE A 73 2.79 0.18 -7.99
N TYR A 74 1.63 0.48 -8.55
CA TYR A 74 1.46 1.37 -9.70
C TYR A 74 0.73 2.63 -9.29
N ARG A 75 1.48 3.73 -9.18
CA ARG A 75 0.90 5.06 -8.98
C ARG A 75 0.22 5.50 -10.27
N THR A 76 -1.08 5.75 -10.22
CA THR A 76 -1.86 6.18 -11.39
C THR A 76 -1.52 7.62 -11.79
N SER A 77 -2.07 8.09 -12.92
CA SER A 77 -1.97 9.49 -13.29
C SER A 77 -2.67 10.40 -12.27
N ASP A 78 -2.22 11.64 -12.16
CA ASP A 78 -2.87 12.71 -11.40
C ASP A 78 -3.87 13.52 -12.23
N GLY A 79 -4.12 13.09 -13.48
CA GLY A 79 -5.07 13.73 -14.38
C GLY A 79 -4.58 15.03 -15.04
N GLN A 80 -3.39 15.52 -14.71
CA GLN A 80 -2.85 16.78 -15.23
C GLN A 80 -2.20 16.64 -16.62
N GLY A 81 -2.26 15.45 -17.22
CA GLY A 81 -1.70 15.16 -18.53
C GLY A 81 -1.71 13.66 -18.88
N PRO A 82 -1.09 13.28 -20.01
CA PRO A 82 -1.09 11.90 -20.48
C PRO A 82 -0.49 10.93 -19.45
N ALA A 83 -1.21 9.85 -19.14
CA ALA A 83 -0.81 8.87 -18.12
C ALA A 83 0.60 8.31 -18.37
N ARG A 84 1.00 8.07 -19.62
CA ARG A 84 2.34 7.55 -19.96
C ARG A 84 3.52 8.37 -19.42
N PHE A 85 3.31 9.64 -19.08
CA PHE A 85 4.32 10.52 -18.50
C PHE A 85 4.09 10.85 -17.02
N ARG A 86 2.96 10.41 -16.44
CA ARG A 86 2.50 10.80 -15.11
C ARG A 86 2.09 9.65 -14.20
N SER A 87 2.07 8.43 -14.71
CA SER A 87 1.89 7.18 -13.98
C SER A 87 3.19 6.39 -13.97
N VAL A 88 3.46 5.66 -12.88
CA VAL A 88 4.75 4.98 -12.70
C VAL A 88 4.61 3.80 -11.74
N ALA A 89 5.33 2.72 -12.02
CA ALA A 89 5.52 1.63 -11.07
C ALA A 89 6.67 1.99 -10.12
N THR A 90 6.43 1.96 -8.81
CA THR A 90 7.35 2.60 -7.85
C THR A 90 8.00 1.63 -6.88
N SER A 91 7.25 0.62 -6.43
CA SER A 91 7.63 -0.17 -5.26
C SER A 91 7.18 -1.62 -5.45
N VAL A 92 7.94 -2.56 -4.89
CA VAL A 92 7.59 -3.98 -4.89
C VAL A 92 7.28 -4.40 -3.46
N CYS A 93 6.14 -5.07 -3.28
CA CYS A 93 5.67 -5.57 -2.00
C CYS A 93 5.33 -7.05 -2.11
N VAL A 94 5.22 -7.70 -0.96
CA VAL A 94 4.73 -9.07 -0.84
C VAL A 94 3.54 -9.05 0.11
N VAL A 95 2.44 -9.69 -0.28
CA VAL A 95 1.26 -9.80 0.57
C VAL A 95 1.61 -10.60 1.83
N GLN A 96 1.40 -10.01 3.01
CA GLN A 96 1.59 -10.71 4.30
C GLN A 96 0.29 -11.36 4.76
N GLU A 97 -0.79 -10.58 4.80
CA GLU A 97 -2.11 -10.98 5.25
C GLU A 97 -3.19 -10.30 4.41
N ILE A 98 -4.37 -10.91 4.33
CA ILE A 98 -5.59 -10.30 3.82
C ILE A 98 -6.64 -10.41 4.93
N LYS A 99 -7.26 -9.28 5.28
CA LYS A 99 -8.41 -9.20 6.19
C LYS A 99 -9.60 -8.64 5.42
N ASP A 100 -10.76 -9.23 5.62
CA ASP A 100 -12.03 -8.62 5.25
C ASP A 100 -12.51 -7.71 6.39
N ILE A 101 -13.30 -6.67 6.08
CA ILE A 101 -13.83 -5.77 7.11
C ILE A 101 -14.72 -6.52 8.11
N HIS A 102 -15.36 -7.63 7.70
CA HIS A 102 -16.17 -8.46 8.57
C HIS A 102 -15.35 -9.35 9.52
N ASP A 103 -14.01 -9.39 9.39
CA ASP A 103 -13.14 -10.07 10.35
C ASP A 103 -12.97 -9.27 11.65
N PHE A 104 -13.36 -7.99 11.66
CA PHE A 104 -13.31 -7.13 12.83
C PHE A 104 -14.66 -7.08 13.54
N SER A 105 -14.67 -7.35 14.84
CA SER A 105 -15.90 -7.37 15.64
C SER A 105 -16.37 -5.97 16.03
N THR A 106 -15.46 -5.00 16.05
CA THR A 106 -15.74 -3.61 16.44
C THR A 106 -14.94 -2.63 15.59
N TYR A 107 -15.42 -1.39 15.51
CA TYR A 107 -14.67 -0.28 14.91
C TYR A 107 -13.32 -0.06 15.60
N GLU A 108 -13.27 -0.19 16.93
CA GLU A 108 -12.03 0.01 17.69
C GLU A 108 -10.97 -1.04 17.33
N GLU A 109 -11.38 -2.30 17.12
CA GLU A 109 -10.49 -3.36 16.64
C GLU A 109 -9.95 -3.06 15.24
N PHE A 110 -10.82 -2.65 14.32
CA PHE A 110 -10.43 -2.24 12.97
C PHE A 110 -9.46 -1.06 12.97
N LYS A 111 -9.77 -0.01 13.74
CA LYS A 111 -8.95 1.20 13.89
C LYS A 111 -7.58 0.86 14.46
N ASN A 112 -7.53 0.05 15.52
CA ASN A 112 -6.27 -0.35 16.16
C ASN A 112 -5.39 -1.19 15.24
N TYR A 113 -5.98 -2.01 14.36
CA TYR A 113 -5.25 -2.77 13.36
C TYR A 113 -4.72 -1.89 12.22
N CYS A 114 -5.56 -1.00 11.67
CA CYS A 114 -5.22 -0.25 10.46
C CYS A 114 -4.41 1.02 10.75
N GLY A 115 -4.74 1.75 11.81
CA GLY A 115 -4.20 3.08 12.11
C GLY A 115 -2.66 3.17 12.10
N PRO A 116 -1.93 2.24 12.75
CA PRO A 116 -0.47 2.34 12.84
C PRO A 116 0.28 2.27 11.50
N TYR A 117 -0.32 1.62 10.48
CA TYR A 117 0.35 1.22 9.23
C TYR A 117 -0.40 1.62 7.94
N SER A 118 -1.60 2.19 8.04
CA SER A 118 -2.35 2.72 6.89
C SER A 118 -2.06 4.21 6.68
N VAL A 119 -2.39 4.74 5.50
CA VAL A 119 -2.27 6.18 5.23
C VAL A 119 -3.33 7.03 5.87
N PHE A 120 -4.45 6.43 6.29
CA PHE A 120 -5.64 7.16 6.69
C PHE A 120 -5.51 7.65 8.13
N ASP A 121 -5.97 8.88 8.38
CA ASP A 121 -6.14 9.38 9.73
C ASP A 121 -7.39 8.79 10.41
N GLU A 122 -7.59 9.12 11.69
CA GLU A 122 -8.71 8.55 12.45
C GLU A 122 -10.09 8.94 11.91
N ASP A 123 -10.21 10.13 11.33
CA ASP A 123 -11.46 10.63 10.77
C ASP A 123 -11.72 9.97 9.39
N GLU A 124 -10.66 9.74 8.61
CA GLU A 124 -10.71 9.03 7.33
C GLU A 124 -11.00 7.52 7.47
N LEU A 125 -10.79 6.93 8.65
CA LEU A 125 -11.08 5.52 8.95
C LEU A 125 -12.53 5.26 9.39
N GLN A 126 -13.31 6.30 9.70
CA GLN A 126 -14.71 6.20 10.16
C GLN A 126 -15.70 6.04 9.01
#